data_AF-A0A6M2CS46-F1
#
_entry.id   AF-A0A6M2CS46-F1
#
_cell.length_a   1.000
_cell.length_b   1.000
_cell.length_c   1.000
_cell.angle_alpha   90.00
_cell.angle_beta   90.00
_cell.angle_gamma   90.00
#
_symmetry.space_group_name_H-M   'P 1'
#
loop_
_entity.id
_entity.type
_entity.pdbx_description
1 polymer ?
#
loop_
_entity_poly.entity_id
_entity_poly.type
_entity_poly.pdbx_seq_one_letter_code
_entity_poly.pdbx_strand_id
1 'polypeptide(L)'
;DNNAAVPMQLYTIKLCPSAQHSTRGQSIFLPENVVEKHKLPSNEVNLVPIQKLVEIDSELQLHITPHLKPSFLDPGHYEKMKVGPAFSLLNHDTAAALRFLVQRGDLPQEALTTAWFIETIYRWFKVLTSRTTKLGISKLNDQKYEDSVIFLKDMVTLFTDLKIGSPSKHVWKPVQTGIILVCKVALELQHYYLNEKGFFFVLLSRFAQDALENLFSTLRAKNAVPKALQFRSAIRAATLAQFFRPSRSGSYAIDDAPSLVGIENCHARAPNSNDTEAVEYPSDLLNISMMEHESFIYLAGFVVRSVAKHTGICEQCKTATVSNEVSVLTKLKSYTDDSKLVSPGPAVLHLLETAENMF
;
A
#
# COMPACT_ATOMS: atom_id res chain seq x y z
N ASP A 1 29.52 32.17 -10.50
CA ASP A 1 29.76 30.97 -11.32
C ASP A 1 29.26 29.70 -10.65
N ASN A 2 28.28 29.08 -11.32
CA ASN A 2 27.86 27.67 -11.26
C ASN A 2 27.67 27.04 -9.88
N ASN A 3 26.65 27.52 -9.15
CA ASN A 3 25.96 26.69 -8.17
C ASN A 3 24.99 25.78 -8.94
N ALA A 4 25.51 24.67 -9.44
CA ALA A 4 24.71 23.65 -10.12
C ALA A 4 23.70 23.09 -9.12
N ALA A 5 22.43 23.48 -9.29
CA ALA A 5 21.30 22.87 -8.63
C ALA A 5 21.32 21.37 -8.96
N VAL A 6 21.85 20.56 -8.05
CA VAL A 6 21.77 19.11 -8.12
C VAL A 6 20.27 18.76 -8.14
N PRO A 7 19.75 18.11 -9.18
CA PRO A 7 18.33 17.77 -9.23
C PRO A 7 18.06 16.72 -8.14
N MET A 8 17.56 17.19 -7.01
CA MET A 8 17.21 16.42 -5.83
C MET A 8 15.94 15.62 -6.13
N GLN A 9 16.14 14.43 -6.70
CA GLN A 9 15.06 13.53 -7.11
C GLN A 9 14.82 12.50 -6.00
N LEU A 10 13.65 12.56 -5.35
CA LEU A 10 13.26 11.60 -4.32
C LEU A 10 13.02 10.21 -4.94
N TYR A 11 13.95 9.30 -4.70
CA TYR A 11 13.96 7.88 -5.09
C TYR A 11 12.94 7.01 -4.31
N THR A 12 12.00 7.61 -3.59
CA THR A 12 11.10 6.95 -2.62
C THR A 12 10.35 5.75 -3.18
N ILE A 13 10.02 5.77 -4.47
CA ILE A 13 9.12 4.79 -5.10
C ILE A 13 9.88 3.59 -5.67
N LYS A 14 11.15 3.78 -6.04
CA LYS A 14 12.07 2.69 -6.42
C LYS A 14 12.76 2.05 -5.22
N LEU A 15 12.72 2.71 -4.05
CA LEU A 15 13.30 2.18 -2.81
C LEU A 15 12.53 0.95 -2.28
N CYS A 16 11.21 0.91 -2.41
CA CYS A 16 10.37 -0.21 -1.92
C CYS A 16 10.68 -1.54 -2.65
N PRO A 17 10.75 -1.59 -4.00
CA PRO A 17 11.21 -2.78 -4.71
C PRO A 17 12.67 -3.14 -4.41
N SER A 18 13.55 -2.16 -4.18
CA SER A 18 14.93 -2.45 -3.79
C SER A 18 15.09 -2.92 -2.33
N ALA A 19 14.15 -2.61 -1.43
CA ALA A 19 14.10 -3.17 -0.09
C ALA A 19 13.74 -4.66 -0.13
N GLN A 20 12.76 -5.04 -0.96
CA GLN A 20 12.42 -6.43 -1.27
C GLN A 20 13.56 -7.19 -1.98
N HIS A 21 14.30 -6.52 -2.86
CA HIS A 21 15.51 -7.11 -3.45
C HIS A 21 16.64 -7.29 -2.44
N SER A 22 16.78 -6.35 -1.49
CA SER A 22 17.81 -6.39 -0.45
C SER A 22 17.58 -7.52 0.57
N THR A 23 16.38 -8.10 0.63
CA THR A 23 16.05 -9.25 1.50
C THR A 23 16.09 -10.60 0.79
N ARG A 24 16.46 -10.68 -0.50
CA ARG A 24 16.65 -11.97 -1.20
C ARG A 24 17.83 -12.73 -0.60
N GLY A 25 17.53 -13.65 0.31
CA GLY A 25 18.52 -14.47 1.01
C GLY A 25 19.41 -13.69 1.99
N GLN A 26 19.01 -12.47 2.37
CA GLN A 26 19.72 -11.64 3.34
C GLN A 26 18.76 -11.21 4.45
N SER A 27 19.26 -11.21 5.67
CA SER A 27 18.51 -10.79 6.84
C SER A 27 18.86 -9.34 7.17
N ILE A 28 17.90 -8.66 7.79
CA ILE A 28 18.09 -7.33 8.37
C ILE A 28 18.22 -7.53 9.88
N PHE A 29 19.29 -7.05 10.46
CA PHE A 29 19.53 -7.08 11.89
C PHE A 29 19.27 -5.69 12.48
N LEU A 30 18.30 -5.63 13.37
CA LEU A 30 17.92 -4.44 14.12
C LEU A 30 18.94 -4.16 15.23
N PRO A 31 19.22 -2.88 15.54
CA PRO A 31 20.09 -2.53 16.64
C PRO A 31 19.43 -2.83 18.00
N GLU A 32 20.24 -3.15 19.02
CA GLU A 32 19.77 -3.63 20.33
C GLU A 32 18.83 -2.63 21.02
N ASN A 33 19.12 -1.33 20.92
CA ASN A 33 18.28 -0.26 21.46
C ASN A 33 16.84 -0.28 20.91
N VAL A 34 16.65 -0.66 19.64
CA VAL A 34 15.33 -0.78 19.01
C VAL A 34 14.60 -2.02 19.51
N VAL A 35 15.33 -3.13 19.65
CA VAL A 35 14.80 -4.40 20.18
C VAL A 35 14.29 -4.20 21.61
N GLU A 36 15.07 -3.55 22.47
CA GLU A 36 14.69 -3.25 23.85
C GLU A 36 13.53 -2.26 23.93
N LYS A 37 13.61 -1.13 23.19
CA LYS A 37 12.57 -0.09 23.17
C LYS A 37 11.20 -0.64 22.77
N HIS A 38 11.17 -1.56 21.81
CA HIS A 38 9.94 -2.15 21.29
C HIS A 38 9.61 -3.55 21.83
N LYS A 39 10.42 -4.07 22.78
CA LYS A 39 10.28 -5.41 23.37
C LYS A 39 10.16 -6.51 22.31
N LEU A 40 11.01 -6.44 21.29
CA LEU A 40 10.98 -7.39 20.18
C LEU A 40 11.60 -8.73 20.61
N PRO A 41 11.03 -9.87 20.21
CA PRO A 41 11.50 -11.20 20.63
C PRO A 41 12.82 -11.61 19.95
N SER A 42 13.16 -11.00 18.82
CA SER A 42 14.39 -11.21 18.07
C SER A 42 14.89 -9.89 17.49
N ASN A 43 16.18 -9.82 17.17
CA ASN A 43 16.78 -8.71 16.41
C ASN A 43 16.81 -8.97 14.90
N GLU A 44 16.41 -10.15 14.43
CA GLU A 44 16.47 -10.54 13.03
C GLU A 44 15.11 -10.34 12.32
N VAL A 45 15.15 -9.73 11.14
CA VAL A 45 14.04 -9.59 10.21
C VAL A 45 14.39 -10.33 8.92
N ASN A 46 13.55 -11.27 8.51
CA ASN A 46 13.75 -12.05 7.29
C ASN A 46 12.41 -12.41 6.63
N LEU A 47 12.45 -13.02 5.45
CA LEU A 47 11.26 -13.36 4.67
C LEU A 47 10.60 -14.69 5.07
N VAL A 48 11.22 -15.48 5.96
CA VAL A 48 10.74 -16.83 6.32
C VAL A 48 9.34 -16.81 6.92
N PRO A 49 9.00 -15.90 7.87
CA PRO A 49 7.62 -15.80 8.38
C PRO A 49 6.59 -15.49 7.29
N ILE A 50 6.96 -14.72 6.28
CA ILE A 50 6.07 -14.33 5.19
C ILE A 50 5.87 -15.49 4.21
N GLN A 51 6.93 -16.26 3.93
CA GLN A 51 6.84 -17.48 3.13
C GLN A 51 5.84 -18.46 3.76
N LYS A 52 5.99 -18.72 5.07
CA LYS A 52 5.05 -19.57 5.82
C LYS A 52 3.63 -19.01 5.84
N LEU A 53 3.47 -17.69 5.99
CA LEU A 53 2.15 -17.05 5.87
C LEU A 53 1.52 -17.36 4.52
N VAL A 54 2.25 -17.24 3.41
CA VAL A 54 1.73 -17.51 2.06
C VAL A 54 1.40 -18.99 1.86
N GLU A 55 2.21 -19.90 2.43
CA GLU A 55 1.93 -21.34 2.41
C GLU A 55 0.62 -21.64 3.14
N ILE A 56 0.45 -21.15 4.37
CA ILE A 56 -0.78 -21.31 5.15
C ILE A 56 -1.97 -20.70 4.41
N ASP A 57 -1.83 -19.47 3.89
CA ASP A 57 -2.92 -18.76 3.21
C ASP A 57 -3.36 -19.52 1.95
N SER A 58 -2.44 -20.22 1.26
CA SER A 58 -2.75 -20.98 0.04
C SER A 58 -3.60 -22.24 0.26
N GLU A 59 -3.67 -22.75 1.49
CA GLU A 59 -4.51 -23.88 1.87
C GLU A 59 -5.94 -23.45 2.22
N LEU A 60 -6.17 -22.14 2.45
CA LEU A 60 -7.47 -21.60 2.82
C LEU A 60 -8.29 -21.25 1.59
N GLN A 61 -9.60 -21.50 1.66
CA GLN A 61 -10.56 -20.95 0.70
C GLN A 61 -10.74 -19.44 0.94
N LEU A 62 -10.81 -19.03 2.21
CA LEU A 62 -10.91 -17.63 2.63
C LEU A 62 -9.58 -17.10 3.17
N HIS A 63 -8.77 -16.58 2.25
CA HIS A 63 -7.46 -15.98 2.51
C HIS A 63 -7.50 -14.86 3.55
N ILE A 64 -6.58 -14.89 4.50
CA ILE A 64 -6.28 -13.83 5.46
C ILE A 64 -5.69 -12.63 4.72
N THR A 65 -4.81 -12.87 3.74
CA THR A 65 -4.09 -11.85 2.98
C THR A 65 -4.31 -11.96 1.47
N PRO A 66 -5.54 -11.71 0.97
CA PRO A 66 -5.87 -11.89 -0.45
C PRO A 66 -5.07 -10.99 -1.41
N HIS A 67 -4.43 -9.93 -0.89
CA HIS A 67 -3.57 -9.03 -1.66
C HIS A 67 -2.13 -9.53 -1.82
N LEU A 68 -1.72 -10.55 -1.06
CA LEU A 68 -0.38 -11.12 -1.07
C LEU A 68 -0.37 -12.37 -1.94
N LYS A 69 0.44 -12.37 -3.01
CA LYS A 69 0.54 -13.50 -3.94
C LYS A 69 1.89 -14.19 -3.79
N PRO A 70 1.97 -15.52 -4.01
CA PRO A 70 3.25 -16.25 -3.98
C PRO A 70 4.29 -15.66 -4.95
N SER A 71 3.85 -15.21 -6.13
CA SER A 71 4.72 -14.57 -7.13
C SER A 71 5.40 -13.29 -6.64
N PHE A 72 4.89 -12.67 -5.57
CA PHE A 72 5.51 -11.48 -4.99
C PHE A 72 6.69 -11.82 -4.08
N LEU A 73 6.87 -13.05 -3.62
CA LEU A 73 8.05 -13.40 -2.81
C LEU A 73 9.30 -13.56 -3.68
N ASP A 74 9.12 -14.01 -4.92
CA ASP A 74 10.19 -14.11 -5.91
C ASP A 74 9.83 -13.42 -7.24
N PRO A 75 9.86 -12.08 -7.30
CA PRO A 75 9.45 -11.35 -8.49
C PRO A 75 10.41 -11.59 -9.68
N GLY A 76 9.82 -11.84 -10.86
CA GLY A 76 10.56 -11.91 -12.12
C GLY A 76 11.24 -10.58 -12.49
N HIS A 77 12.10 -10.58 -13.52
CA HIS A 77 12.87 -9.38 -13.93
C HIS A 77 11.98 -8.14 -14.16
N TYR A 78 10.83 -8.30 -14.81
CA TYR A 78 9.89 -7.21 -15.09
C TYR A 78 9.03 -6.81 -13.89
N GLU A 79 8.80 -7.73 -12.95
CA GLU A 79 7.96 -7.48 -11.77
C GLU A 79 8.70 -6.65 -10.72
N LYS A 80 10.04 -6.68 -10.73
CA LYS A 80 10.89 -5.81 -9.89
C LYS A 80 10.64 -4.32 -10.10
N MET A 81 10.10 -3.92 -11.25
CA MET A 81 9.78 -2.53 -11.56
C MET A 81 8.38 -2.14 -11.08
N LYS A 82 7.55 -3.12 -10.66
CA LYS A 82 6.21 -2.85 -10.16
C LYS A 82 6.28 -2.53 -8.66
N VAL A 83 5.71 -1.40 -8.29
CA VAL A 83 5.60 -0.97 -6.89
C VAL A 83 4.53 -1.79 -6.14
N GLY A 84 3.52 -2.27 -6.87
CA GLY A 84 2.40 -3.05 -6.31
C GLY A 84 2.84 -4.26 -5.48
N PRO A 85 3.65 -5.20 -6.00
CA PRO A 85 4.17 -6.34 -5.24
C PRO A 85 4.87 -5.94 -3.94
N ALA A 86 5.77 -4.95 -3.98
CA ALA A 86 6.47 -4.48 -2.79
C ALA A 86 5.50 -3.86 -1.77
N PHE A 87 4.50 -3.12 -2.24
CA PHE A 87 3.46 -2.54 -1.38
C PHE A 87 2.55 -3.61 -0.75
N SER A 88 2.22 -4.68 -1.48
CA SER A 88 1.47 -5.82 -0.93
C SER A 88 2.27 -6.56 0.14
N LEU A 89 3.57 -6.75 -0.09
CA LEU A 89 4.47 -7.41 0.87
C LEU A 89 4.62 -6.57 2.15
N LEU A 90 4.94 -5.29 2.00
CA LEU A 90 5.21 -4.36 3.09
C LEU A 90 3.93 -3.63 3.53
N ASN A 91 2.81 -4.35 3.59
CA ASN A 91 1.51 -3.81 3.98
C ASN A 91 1.25 -4.03 5.48
N HIS A 92 0.48 -3.13 6.09
CA HIS A 92 -0.03 -3.32 7.44
C HIS A 92 -0.87 -4.61 7.57
N ASP A 93 -1.69 -4.94 6.57
CA ASP A 93 -2.51 -6.17 6.62
C ASP A 93 -1.63 -7.44 6.66
N THR A 94 -0.47 -7.41 6.02
CA THR A 94 0.51 -8.50 6.07
C THR A 94 1.12 -8.63 7.46
N ALA A 95 1.46 -7.51 8.11
CA ALA A 95 1.93 -7.53 9.50
C ALA A 95 0.84 -7.97 10.49
N ALA A 96 -0.41 -7.54 10.28
CA ALA A 96 -1.56 -7.97 11.07
C ALA A 96 -1.77 -9.48 10.97
N ALA A 97 -1.67 -10.04 9.78
CA ALA A 97 -1.75 -11.49 9.55
C ALA A 97 -0.63 -12.26 10.26
N LEU A 98 0.62 -11.77 10.21
CA LEU A 98 1.72 -12.37 10.96
C LEU A 98 1.44 -12.40 12.47
N ARG A 99 0.96 -11.29 13.04
CA ARG A 99 0.61 -11.25 14.47
C ARG A 99 -0.52 -12.19 14.84
N PHE A 100 -1.52 -12.28 13.96
CA PHE A 100 -2.66 -13.18 14.14
C PHE A 100 -2.20 -14.65 14.19
N LEU A 101 -1.34 -15.07 13.26
CA LEU A 101 -0.79 -16.43 13.25
C LEU A 101 0.12 -16.71 14.45
N VAL A 102 0.90 -15.73 14.91
CA VAL A 102 1.68 -15.87 16.15
C VAL A 102 0.78 -16.03 17.38
N GLN A 103 -0.30 -15.26 17.48
CA GLN A 103 -1.25 -15.35 18.59
C GLN A 103 -1.95 -16.71 18.64
N ARG A 104 -2.17 -17.33 17.48
CA ARG A 104 -2.74 -18.68 17.36
C ARG A 104 -1.73 -19.80 17.61
N GLY A 105 -0.44 -19.49 17.59
CA GLY A 105 0.63 -20.49 17.71
C GLY A 105 1.05 -21.15 16.38
N ASP A 106 0.50 -20.68 15.25
CA ASP A 106 0.84 -21.18 13.91
C ASP A 106 2.21 -20.67 13.42
N LEU A 107 2.66 -19.52 13.96
CA LEU A 107 3.99 -18.95 13.71
C LEU A 107 4.77 -18.72 15.02
N PRO A 108 6.11 -18.79 14.97
CA PRO A 108 6.95 -18.61 16.14
C PRO A 108 7.05 -17.11 16.52
N GLN A 109 7.33 -16.81 17.78
CA GLN A 109 7.28 -15.44 18.32
C GLN A 109 8.21 -14.46 17.59
N GLU A 110 9.33 -14.95 17.05
CA GLU A 110 10.30 -14.19 16.26
C GLU A 110 9.67 -13.52 15.03
N ALA A 111 8.55 -14.03 14.52
CA ALA A 111 7.79 -13.41 13.44
C ALA A 111 7.25 -12.01 13.82
N LEU A 112 7.06 -11.72 15.12
CA LEU A 112 6.62 -10.39 15.59
C LEU A 112 7.65 -9.30 15.28
N THR A 113 8.94 -9.61 15.28
CA THR A 113 10.00 -8.67 14.88
C THR A 113 9.83 -8.27 13.41
N THR A 114 9.53 -9.24 12.55
CA THR A 114 9.27 -9.00 11.11
C THR A 114 7.98 -8.21 10.91
N ALA A 115 6.91 -8.54 11.65
CA ALA A 115 5.66 -7.79 11.61
C ALA A 115 5.84 -6.32 12.01
N TRP A 116 6.59 -6.05 13.08
CA TRP A 116 6.92 -4.69 13.50
C TRP A 116 7.70 -3.92 12.44
N PHE A 117 8.71 -4.56 11.82
CA PHE A 117 9.49 -3.91 10.77
C PHE A 117 8.62 -3.56 9.55
N ILE A 118 7.77 -4.48 9.10
CA ILE A 118 6.83 -4.25 7.99
C ILE A 118 5.95 -3.02 8.28
N GLU A 119 5.41 -2.90 9.48
CA GLU A 119 4.59 -1.73 9.85
C GLU A 119 5.37 -0.43 9.92
N THR A 120 6.59 -0.47 10.45
CA THR A 120 7.47 0.71 10.46
C THR A 120 7.72 1.20 9.03
N ILE A 121 8.01 0.29 8.09
CA ILE A 121 8.18 0.64 6.68
C ILE A 121 6.87 1.09 6.03
N TYR A 122 5.74 0.44 6.35
CA TYR A 122 4.43 0.84 5.84
C TYR A 122 4.07 2.27 6.28
N ARG A 123 4.25 2.60 7.57
CA ARG A 123 4.01 3.95 8.12
C ARG A 123 4.91 4.98 7.42
N TRP A 124 6.20 4.66 7.26
CA TRP A 124 7.14 5.50 6.52
C TRP A 124 6.69 5.76 5.09
N PHE A 125 6.29 4.71 4.37
CA PHE A 125 5.78 4.83 3.01
C PHE A 125 4.52 5.71 2.95
N LYS A 126 3.59 5.56 3.91
CA LYS A 126 2.36 6.36 3.99
C LYS A 126 2.62 7.85 4.24
N VAL A 127 3.58 8.19 5.10
CA VAL A 127 3.97 9.59 5.37
C VAL A 127 4.52 10.23 4.09
N LEU A 128 5.44 9.55 3.42
CA LEU A 128 6.11 10.09 2.23
C LEU A 128 5.22 10.13 0.98
N THR A 129 4.25 9.21 0.87
CA THR A 129 3.31 9.15 -0.26
C THR A 129 1.96 9.80 0.05
N SER A 130 1.87 10.57 1.13
CA SER A 130 0.65 11.27 1.55
C SER A 130 0.14 12.26 0.49
N ARG A 131 -1.13 12.10 0.10
CA ARG A 131 -1.84 12.99 -0.86
C ARG A 131 -2.96 13.80 -0.21
N THR A 132 -3.21 13.59 1.08
CA THR A 132 -4.28 14.24 1.85
C THR A 132 -3.69 14.94 3.05
N THR A 133 -4.32 16.04 3.47
CA THR A 133 -3.89 16.83 4.64
C THR A 133 -3.97 16.05 5.95
N LYS A 134 -4.79 15.00 6.02
CA LYS A 134 -4.91 14.10 7.19
C LYS A 134 -3.70 13.20 7.40
N LEU A 135 -2.99 12.86 6.33
CA LEU A 135 -1.83 11.94 6.34
C LEU A 135 -0.51 12.64 6.03
N GLY A 136 -0.55 13.87 5.51
CA GLY A 136 0.64 14.70 5.29
C GLY A 136 1.15 15.32 6.59
N ILE A 137 2.37 15.86 6.54
CA ILE A 137 2.95 16.60 7.67
C ILE A 137 2.24 17.94 7.73
N SER A 138 1.55 18.20 8.83
CA SER A 138 0.57 19.28 8.93
C SER A 138 0.55 19.88 10.33
N LYS A 139 0.62 21.22 10.40
CA LYS A 139 0.45 21.99 11.64
C LYS A 139 -1.03 22.16 12.05
N LEU A 140 -1.96 21.54 11.33
CA LEU A 140 -3.36 21.50 11.75
C LEU A 140 -3.58 20.64 13.01
N ASN A 141 -2.61 19.79 13.35
CA ASN A 141 -2.58 19.00 14.57
C ASN A 141 -1.13 18.89 15.03
N ASP A 142 -0.77 19.68 16.05
CA ASP A 142 0.61 19.81 16.53
C ASP A 142 1.17 18.48 17.05
N GLN A 143 0.34 17.66 17.71
CA GLN A 143 0.78 16.34 18.19
C GLN A 143 1.15 15.43 17.00
N LYS A 144 0.30 15.34 15.98
CA LYS A 144 0.58 14.53 14.78
C LYS A 144 1.78 15.05 13.99
N TYR A 145 1.99 16.37 13.99
CA TYR A 145 3.17 16.99 13.41
C TYR A 145 4.44 16.52 14.14
N GLU A 146 4.50 16.69 15.46
CA GLU A 146 5.66 16.28 16.25
C GLU A 146 5.91 14.78 16.15
N ASP A 147 4.86 13.96 16.24
CA ASP A 147 4.96 12.50 16.08
C ASP A 147 5.53 12.11 14.72
N SER A 148 5.20 12.85 13.65
CA SER A 148 5.73 12.60 12.31
C SER A 148 7.19 13.01 12.18
N VAL A 149 7.58 14.15 12.79
CA VAL A 149 8.96 14.63 12.80
C VAL A 149 9.86 13.69 13.61
N ILE A 150 9.43 13.28 14.82
CA ILE A 150 10.13 12.31 15.66
C ILE A 150 10.25 10.98 14.90
N PHE A 151 9.18 10.50 14.30
CA PHE A 151 9.19 9.26 13.53
C PHE A 151 10.19 9.31 12.36
N LEU A 152 10.27 10.40 11.61
CA LEU A 152 11.25 10.53 10.52
C LEU A 152 12.70 10.56 11.04
N LYS A 153 12.95 11.17 12.21
CA LYS A 153 14.26 11.12 12.87
C LYS A 153 14.61 9.70 13.33
N ASP A 154 13.67 9.01 13.96
CA ASP A 154 13.84 7.61 14.37
C ASP A 154 14.12 6.70 13.16
N MET A 155 13.47 6.96 12.01
CA MET A 155 13.76 6.25 10.76
C MET A 155 15.19 6.50 10.25
N VAL A 156 15.72 7.71 10.38
CA VAL A 156 17.13 8.01 10.04
C VAL A 156 18.07 7.21 10.93
N THR A 157 17.85 7.22 12.25
CA THR A 157 18.67 6.47 13.21
C THR A 157 18.60 4.97 12.94
N LEU A 158 17.39 4.42 12.79
CA LEU A 158 17.15 3.01 12.48
C LEU A 158 17.94 2.55 11.25
N PHE A 159 17.86 3.30 10.14
CA PHE A 159 18.55 2.92 8.90
C PHE A 159 20.06 3.18 8.90
N THR A 160 20.54 4.02 9.82
CA THR A 160 21.96 4.24 10.07
C THR A 160 22.57 3.06 10.82
N ASP A 161 21.85 2.54 11.82
CA ASP A 161 22.39 1.55 12.75
C ASP A 161 22.06 0.10 12.37
N LEU A 162 20.98 -0.14 11.60
CA LEU A 162 20.63 -1.48 11.14
C LEU A 162 21.70 -2.06 10.21
N LYS A 163 21.80 -3.38 10.22
CA LYS A 163 22.78 -4.12 9.42
C LYS A 163 22.06 -5.04 8.45
N ILE A 164 22.46 -5.04 7.18
CA ILE A 164 21.89 -5.91 6.15
C ILE A 164 22.96 -6.91 5.71
N GLY A 165 22.63 -8.20 5.68
CA GLY A 165 23.52 -9.24 5.20
C GLY A 165 23.34 -10.58 5.91
N SER A 166 24.44 -11.30 6.05
CA SER A 166 24.49 -12.55 6.82
C SER A 166 24.98 -12.24 8.25
N PRO A 167 24.76 -13.13 9.23
CA PRO A 167 25.22 -12.92 10.61
C PRO A 167 26.73 -12.62 10.73
N SER A 168 27.54 -13.19 9.83
CA SER A 168 29.00 -13.01 9.81
C SER A 168 29.50 -11.86 8.94
N LYS A 169 28.65 -11.32 8.05
CA LYS A 169 29.06 -10.30 7.07
C LYS A 169 27.93 -9.32 6.81
N HIS A 170 28.12 -8.11 7.31
CA HIS A 170 27.22 -6.98 7.08
C HIS A 170 27.74 -6.10 5.95
N VAL A 171 26.83 -5.59 5.13
CA VAL A 171 27.16 -4.74 3.98
C VAL A 171 26.23 -3.54 3.98
N TRP A 172 26.81 -2.35 3.83
CA TRP A 172 26.04 -1.14 3.62
C TRP A 172 25.36 -1.17 2.25
N LYS A 173 24.03 -1.07 2.22
CA LYS A 173 23.26 -1.15 0.97
C LYS A 173 22.78 0.22 0.51
N PRO A 174 22.65 0.47 -0.81
CA PRO A 174 22.10 1.72 -1.33
C PRO A 174 20.71 2.08 -0.77
N VAL A 175 19.91 1.09 -0.39
CA VAL A 175 18.59 1.31 0.24
C VAL A 175 18.70 2.05 1.58
N GLN A 176 19.77 1.82 2.35
CA GLN A 176 20.01 2.53 3.63
C GLN A 176 20.28 4.01 3.37
N THR A 177 21.23 4.31 2.47
CA THR A 177 21.51 5.69 2.04
C THR A 177 20.25 6.35 1.49
N GLY A 178 19.48 5.65 0.66
CA GLY A 178 18.27 6.18 0.06
C GLY A 178 17.22 6.57 1.09
N ILE A 179 16.93 5.70 2.06
CA ILE A 179 15.95 5.98 3.11
C ILE A 179 16.41 7.12 4.01
N ILE A 180 17.69 7.12 4.43
CA ILE A 180 18.27 8.20 5.23
C ILE A 180 18.16 9.55 4.52
N LEU A 181 18.56 9.59 3.24
CA LEU A 181 18.54 10.82 2.45
C LEU A 181 17.12 11.35 2.30
N VAL A 182 16.17 10.48 1.95
CA VAL A 182 14.76 10.85 1.78
C VAL A 182 14.17 11.39 3.09
N CYS A 183 14.45 10.76 4.23
CA CYS A 183 13.98 11.24 5.53
C CYS A 183 14.59 12.59 5.91
N LYS A 184 15.90 12.79 5.68
CA LYS A 184 16.57 14.09 5.93
C LYS A 184 15.99 15.20 5.07
N VAL A 185 15.83 14.95 3.77
CA VAL A 185 15.19 15.91 2.85
C VAL A 185 13.76 16.21 3.28
N ALA A 186 12.98 15.20 3.68
CA ALA A 186 11.62 15.42 4.18
C ALA A 186 11.59 16.31 5.42
N LEU A 187 12.53 16.13 6.36
CA LEU A 187 12.68 16.94 7.57
C LEU A 187 13.07 18.39 7.27
N GLU A 188 13.93 18.63 6.28
CA GLU A 188 14.30 19.97 5.84
C GLU A 188 13.16 20.66 5.10
N LEU A 189 12.52 19.97 4.15
CA LEU A 189 11.40 20.53 3.37
C LEU A 189 10.22 20.89 4.26
N GLN A 190 9.86 20.03 5.20
CA GLN A 190 8.76 20.34 6.12
C GLN A 190 9.10 21.57 6.98
N HIS A 191 10.35 21.68 7.46
CA HIS A 191 10.76 22.81 8.29
C HIS A 191 10.69 24.11 7.50
N TYR A 192 11.26 24.11 6.30
CA TYR A 192 11.25 25.27 5.41
C TYR A 192 9.82 25.74 5.08
N TYR A 193 8.96 24.83 4.60
CA TYR A 193 7.63 25.23 4.17
C TYR A 193 6.69 25.56 5.34
N LEU A 194 6.75 24.82 6.46
CA LEU A 194 5.83 24.99 7.57
C LEU A 194 6.29 26.05 8.58
N ASN A 195 7.59 26.19 8.83
CA ASN A 195 8.13 27.12 9.83
C ASN A 195 8.60 28.43 9.19
N GLU A 196 9.28 28.39 8.04
CA GLU A 196 9.81 29.61 7.42
C GLU A 196 8.82 30.26 6.43
N LYS A 197 8.05 29.46 5.67
CA LYS A 197 7.08 29.98 4.68
C LYS A 197 5.64 30.07 5.17
N GLY A 198 5.36 29.57 6.37
CA GLY A 198 4.03 29.66 6.99
C GLY A 198 2.94 28.83 6.31
N PHE A 199 3.29 27.74 5.64
CA PHE A 199 2.29 26.81 5.11
C PHE A 199 1.66 25.98 6.23
N PHE A 200 0.38 25.60 6.05
CA PHE A 200 -0.34 24.78 7.03
C PHE A 200 0.04 23.30 6.96
N PHE A 201 0.39 22.80 5.77
CA PHE A 201 0.74 21.39 5.54
C PHE A 201 1.66 21.22 4.34
N VAL A 202 2.38 20.11 4.30
CA VAL A 202 3.25 19.68 3.20
C VAL A 202 2.86 18.26 2.77
N LEU A 203 2.63 18.08 1.46
CA LEU A 203 2.33 16.78 0.86
C LEU A 203 3.58 16.23 0.18
N LEU A 204 4.27 15.31 0.87
CA LEU A 204 5.55 14.78 0.40
C LEU A 204 5.45 13.99 -0.91
N SER A 205 4.25 13.47 -1.23
CA SER A 205 4.00 12.78 -2.51
C SER A 205 4.26 13.66 -3.74
N ARG A 206 4.17 15.00 -3.61
CA ARG A 206 4.40 15.94 -4.71
C ARG A 206 5.87 16.08 -5.10
N PHE A 207 6.78 15.63 -4.23
CA PHE A 207 8.21 15.66 -4.49
C PHE A 207 8.71 14.34 -5.11
N ALA A 208 7.83 13.34 -5.28
CA ALA A 208 8.14 12.09 -5.96
C ALA A 208 8.04 12.21 -7.48
N GLN A 209 8.66 11.27 -8.20
CA GLN A 209 8.68 11.24 -9.67
C GLN A 209 7.45 10.58 -10.31
N ASP A 210 6.47 10.15 -9.52
CA ASP A 210 5.24 9.48 -9.98
C ASP A 210 4.55 10.23 -11.12
N ALA A 211 4.44 11.56 -11.01
CA ALA A 211 3.79 12.37 -12.04
C ALA A 211 4.53 12.28 -13.38
N LEU A 212 5.86 12.21 -13.35
CA LEU A 212 6.70 12.07 -14.53
C LEU A 212 6.61 10.64 -15.12
N GLU A 213 6.60 9.61 -14.27
CA GLU A 213 6.43 8.23 -14.73
C GLU A 213 5.04 7.98 -15.34
N ASN A 214 4.00 8.58 -14.76
CA ASN A 214 2.63 8.56 -15.33
C ASN A 214 2.56 9.30 -16.67
N LEU A 215 3.27 10.43 -16.80
CA LEU A 215 3.40 11.14 -18.08
C LEU A 215 4.09 10.25 -19.12
N PHE A 216 5.22 9.62 -18.79
CA PHE A 216 5.89 8.70 -19.71
C PHE A 216 5.02 7.51 -20.10
N SER A 217 4.24 6.98 -19.17
CA SER A 217 3.28 5.90 -19.45
C SER A 217 2.22 6.35 -20.46
N THR A 218 1.71 7.58 -20.31
CA THR A 218 0.77 8.19 -21.26
C THR A 218 1.40 8.38 -22.64
N LEU A 219 2.63 8.91 -22.70
CA LEU A 219 3.35 9.14 -23.96
C LEU A 219 3.69 7.83 -24.68
N ARG A 220 3.98 6.76 -23.93
CA ARG A 220 4.29 5.43 -24.45
C ARG A 220 3.05 4.58 -24.76
N ALA A 221 1.84 5.06 -24.46
CA ALA A 221 0.61 4.31 -24.70
C ALA A 221 0.40 3.96 -26.18
N LYS A 222 0.80 4.84 -27.11
CA LYS A 222 0.73 4.61 -28.56
C LYS A 222 1.92 3.82 -29.10
N ASN A 223 3.10 4.05 -28.55
CA ASN A 223 4.31 3.33 -28.91
C ASN A 223 5.16 3.12 -27.66
N ALA A 224 5.33 1.87 -27.25
CA ALA A 224 6.06 1.50 -26.04
C ALA A 224 7.52 1.98 -26.06
N VAL A 225 8.15 2.03 -27.24
CA VAL A 225 9.56 2.43 -27.42
C VAL A 225 9.65 3.50 -28.52
N PRO A 226 9.28 4.75 -28.22
CA PRO A 226 9.30 5.82 -29.21
C PRO A 226 10.73 6.29 -29.51
N LYS A 227 11.04 6.51 -30.79
CA LYS A 227 12.26 7.23 -31.18
C LYS A 227 12.20 8.69 -30.69
N ALA A 228 13.34 9.36 -30.54
CA ALA A 228 13.39 10.74 -30.03
C ALA A 228 12.44 11.71 -30.76
N LEU A 229 12.33 11.61 -32.08
CA LEU A 229 11.39 12.43 -32.87
C LEU A 229 9.93 12.13 -32.53
N GLN A 230 9.57 10.85 -32.41
CA GLN A 230 8.22 10.42 -32.06
C GLN A 230 7.86 10.87 -30.64
N PHE A 231 8.80 10.75 -29.71
CA PHE A 231 8.62 11.21 -28.33
C PHE A 231 8.41 12.74 -28.26
N ARG A 232 9.21 13.52 -29.02
CA ARG A 232 9.04 14.97 -29.14
C ARG A 232 7.66 15.32 -29.69
N SER A 233 7.21 14.65 -30.74
CA SER A 233 5.90 14.87 -31.33
C SER A 233 4.77 14.50 -30.36
N ALA A 234 4.90 13.39 -29.63
CA ALA A 234 3.94 12.96 -28.62
C ALA A 234 3.83 13.97 -27.46
N ILE A 235 4.96 14.51 -26.98
CA ILE A 235 4.94 15.58 -25.97
C ILE A 235 4.20 16.81 -26.49
N ARG A 236 4.55 17.28 -27.71
CA ARG A 236 3.88 18.45 -28.30
C ARG A 236 2.37 18.24 -28.41
N ALA A 237 1.95 17.07 -28.90
CA ALA A 237 0.56 16.70 -29.00
C ALA A 237 -0.14 16.71 -27.62
N ALA A 238 0.47 16.09 -26.61
CA ALA A 238 -0.07 16.03 -25.26
C ALA A 238 -0.21 17.44 -24.65
N THR A 239 0.79 18.31 -24.85
CA THR A 239 0.75 19.71 -24.38
C THR A 239 -0.38 20.49 -25.06
N LEU A 240 -0.48 20.42 -26.39
CA LEU A 240 -1.55 21.11 -27.13
C LEU A 240 -2.93 20.62 -26.69
N ALA A 241 -3.11 19.30 -26.54
CA ALA A 241 -4.37 18.72 -26.07
C ALA A 241 -4.77 19.20 -24.66
N GLN A 242 -3.81 19.51 -23.77
CA GLN A 242 -4.12 20.07 -22.45
C GLN A 242 -4.61 21.51 -22.53
N PHE A 243 -4.06 22.34 -23.42
CA PHE A 243 -4.49 23.74 -23.61
C PHE A 243 -5.80 23.85 -24.40
N PHE A 244 -6.07 22.92 -25.33
CA PHE A 244 -7.29 22.89 -26.11
C PHE A 244 -8.44 22.11 -25.46
N ARG A 245 -8.25 21.59 -24.23
CA ARG A 245 -9.36 20.95 -23.51
C ARG A 245 -10.41 22.00 -23.16
N PRO A 246 -11.66 21.87 -23.65
CA PRO A 246 -12.72 22.79 -23.28
C PRO A 246 -12.95 22.74 -21.76
N SER A 247 -13.38 23.87 -21.19
CA SER A 247 -13.65 23.94 -19.75
C SER A 247 -14.82 23.01 -19.40
N ARG A 248 -14.67 22.23 -18.33
CA ARG A 248 -15.70 21.27 -17.87
C ARG A 248 -17.05 21.92 -17.52
N SER A 249 -17.08 23.22 -17.32
CA SER A 249 -18.25 24.03 -16.95
C SER A 249 -18.60 25.10 -17.99
N GLY A 250 -17.98 25.08 -19.17
CA GLY A 250 -18.25 26.06 -20.22
C GLY A 250 -19.50 25.69 -21.01
N SER A 251 -20.36 26.68 -21.30
CA SER A 251 -21.58 26.51 -22.09
C SER A 251 -21.34 26.33 -23.60
N TYR A 252 -20.10 26.08 -24.03
CA TYR A 252 -19.76 25.88 -25.43
C TYR A 252 -20.01 24.42 -25.83
N ALA A 253 -20.64 24.22 -26.98
CA ALA A 253 -20.77 22.90 -27.58
C ALA A 253 -19.37 22.29 -27.75
N ILE A 254 -19.21 21.03 -27.31
CA ILE A 254 -18.01 20.26 -27.58
C ILE A 254 -17.97 20.08 -29.09
N ASP A 255 -17.02 20.74 -29.75
CA ASP A 255 -16.74 20.49 -31.15
C ASP A 255 -16.12 19.10 -31.25
N ASP A 256 -16.93 18.12 -31.64
CA ASP A 256 -16.52 16.73 -31.87
C ASP A 256 -15.69 16.57 -33.15
N ALA A 257 -15.27 17.68 -33.78
CA ALA A 257 -14.29 17.65 -34.85
C ALA A 257 -13.03 16.92 -34.35
N PRO A 258 -12.66 15.76 -34.94
CA PRO A 258 -11.50 15.02 -34.51
C PRO A 258 -10.28 15.90 -34.70
N SER A 259 -9.57 16.20 -33.60
CA SER A 259 -8.28 16.86 -33.68
C SER A 259 -7.40 16.06 -34.63
N LEU A 260 -6.93 16.71 -35.71
CA LEU A 260 -5.99 16.14 -36.70
C LEU A 260 -4.69 15.61 -36.06
N VAL A 261 -4.44 15.92 -34.79
CA VAL A 261 -3.34 15.37 -34.02
C VAL A 261 -3.73 14.01 -33.44
N GLY A 262 -3.51 12.96 -34.24
CA GLY A 262 -3.54 11.57 -33.76
C GLY A 262 -4.71 10.72 -34.24
N ILE A 263 -5.28 11.06 -35.40
CA ILE A 263 -6.23 10.22 -36.16
C ILE A 263 -5.47 9.04 -36.77
N GLU A 264 -4.99 8.13 -35.92
CA GLU A 264 -4.72 6.76 -36.34
C GLU A 264 -5.08 5.84 -35.17
N ASN A 265 -6.28 5.25 -35.30
CA ASN A 265 -6.80 4.04 -34.67
C ASN A 265 -7.11 4.08 -33.17
N CYS A 266 -8.30 4.61 -32.83
CA CYS A 266 -9.06 4.13 -31.68
C CYS A 266 -9.75 2.81 -32.07
N HIS A 267 -9.08 1.67 -31.89
CA HIS A 267 -9.82 0.42 -31.79
C HIS A 267 -10.59 0.44 -30.47
N ALA A 268 -11.90 0.63 -30.55
CA ALA A 268 -12.79 0.33 -29.44
C ALA A 268 -12.52 -1.12 -28.99
N ARG A 269 -12.23 -1.33 -27.70
CA ARG A 269 -12.27 -2.67 -27.13
C ARG A 269 -13.70 -3.17 -27.28
N ALA A 270 -13.88 -4.25 -28.04
CA ALA A 270 -15.13 -4.98 -28.05
C ALA A 270 -15.46 -5.42 -26.61
N PRO A 271 -16.73 -5.35 -26.17
CA PRO A 271 -17.13 -6.01 -24.94
C PRO A 271 -16.91 -7.52 -25.13
N ASN A 272 -16.05 -8.11 -24.31
CA ASN A 272 -15.95 -9.57 -24.26
C ASN A 272 -17.32 -10.11 -23.83
N SER A 273 -17.88 -10.96 -24.67
CA SER A 273 -19.07 -11.75 -24.42
C SER A 273 -18.88 -12.63 -23.18
N ASN A 274 -19.94 -12.72 -22.38
CA ASN A 274 -20.04 -13.57 -21.21
C ASN A 274 -19.90 -15.05 -21.61
N ASP A 275 -18.89 -15.71 -21.07
CA ASP A 275 -18.92 -17.16 -20.88
C ASP A 275 -19.41 -17.41 -19.44
N THR A 276 -20.70 -17.70 -19.32
CA THR A 276 -21.29 -18.19 -18.07
C THR A 276 -21.10 -19.70 -18.04
N GLU A 277 -19.92 -20.16 -17.63
CA GLU A 277 -19.75 -21.56 -17.28
C GLU A 277 -20.51 -21.83 -15.97
N ALA A 278 -21.39 -22.84 -16.00
CA ALA A 278 -22.10 -23.29 -14.83
C ALA A 278 -21.08 -23.88 -13.84
N VAL A 279 -20.93 -23.22 -12.70
CA VAL A 279 -20.09 -23.70 -11.60
C VAL A 279 -20.80 -24.92 -11.00
N GLU A 280 -20.18 -26.09 -11.08
CA GLU A 280 -20.63 -27.27 -10.34
C GLU A 280 -20.34 -27.07 -8.85
N TYR A 281 -21.38 -27.13 -8.03
CA TYR A 281 -21.30 -26.95 -6.59
C TYR A 281 -20.77 -28.23 -5.90
N PRO A 282 -19.65 -28.16 -5.16
CA PRO A 282 -19.21 -29.26 -4.31
C PRO A 282 -20.24 -29.52 -3.20
N SER A 283 -20.54 -30.79 -2.94
CA SER A 283 -21.53 -31.24 -1.94
C SER A 283 -21.06 -31.16 -0.48
N ASP A 284 -19.87 -30.60 -0.23
CA ASP A 284 -19.25 -30.64 1.09
C ASP A 284 -19.46 -29.31 1.80
N LEU A 285 -20.35 -29.39 2.79
CA LEU A 285 -20.76 -28.35 3.71
C LEU A 285 -19.59 -27.54 4.28
N LEU A 286 -19.84 -26.25 4.49
CA LEU A 286 -19.03 -25.27 5.22
C LEU A 286 -18.43 -25.80 6.53
N ASN A 287 -17.34 -26.54 6.42
CA ASN A 287 -16.43 -26.78 7.53
C ASN A 287 -15.37 -25.67 7.49
N ILE A 288 -15.81 -24.42 7.67
CA ILE A 288 -14.92 -23.25 7.72
C ILE A 288 -13.97 -23.47 8.89
N SER A 289 -12.67 -23.53 8.62
CA SER A 289 -11.68 -23.57 9.69
C SER A 289 -11.80 -22.32 10.57
N MET A 290 -11.38 -22.40 11.84
CA MET A 290 -11.38 -21.22 12.73
C MET A 290 -10.60 -20.03 12.12
N MET A 291 -9.65 -20.30 11.22
CA MET A 291 -8.87 -19.30 10.51
C MET A 291 -9.70 -18.58 9.44
N GLU A 292 -10.41 -19.34 8.62
CA GLU A 292 -11.29 -18.81 7.58
C GLU A 292 -12.51 -18.08 8.17
N HIS A 293 -12.97 -18.49 9.37
CA HIS A 293 -14.06 -17.81 10.06
C HIS A 293 -13.69 -16.36 10.44
N GLU A 294 -12.44 -16.11 10.82
CA GLU A 294 -11.94 -14.75 11.07
C GLU A 294 -11.89 -13.91 9.79
N SER A 295 -11.48 -14.51 8.67
CA SER A 295 -11.53 -13.87 7.34
C SER A 295 -12.98 -13.58 6.91
N PHE A 296 -13.90 -14.51 7.18
CA PHE A 296 -15.33 -14.37 6.91
C PHE A 296 -15.95 -13.21 7.70
N ILE A 297 -15.68 -13.12 9.01
CA ILE A 297 -16.16 -11.99 9.84
C ILE A 297 -15.64 -10.66 9.30
N TYR A 298 -14.37 -10.60 8.92
CA TYR A 298 -13.78 -9.39 8.33
C TYR A 298 -14.48 -8.98 7.01
N LEU A 299 -14.77 -9.95 6.14
CA LEU A 299 -15.50 -9.73 4.88
C LEU A 299 -16.94 -9.28 5.13
N ALA A 300 -17.65 -9.94 6.05
CA ALA A 300 -19.01 -9.58 6.46
C ALA A 300 -19.05 -8.14 7.02
N GLY A 301 -18.05 -7.73 7.79
CA GLY A 301 -17.88 -6.36 8.26
C GLY A 301 -17.78 -5.33 7.14
N PHE A 302 -17.08 -5.66 6.05
CA PHE A 302 -17.04 -4.82 4.85
C PHE A 302 -18.42 -4.68 4.18
N VAL A 303 -19.17 -5.79 4.07
CA VAL A 303 -20.54 -5.78 3.52
C VAL A 303 -21.45 -4.87 4.35
N VAL A 304 -21.45 -5.04 5.68
CA VAL A 304 -22.25 -4.19 6.60
C VAL A 304 -21.89 -2.71 6.43
N ARG A 305 -20.59 -2.39 6.37
CA ARG A 305 -20.14 -1.01 6.17
C ARG A 305 -20.61 -0.44 4.82
N SER A 306 -20.55 -1.23 3.76
CA SER A 306 -20.99 -0.83 2.42
C SER A 306 -22.49 -0.53 2.42
N VAL A 307 -23.27 -1.46 2.97
CA VAL A 307 -24.73 -1.33 3.12
C VAL A 307 -25.06 -0.07 3.94
N ALA A 308 -24.49 0.10 5.12
CA ALA A 308 -24.74 1.26 5.99
C ALA A 308 -24.38 2.62 5.35
N LYS A 309 -23.41 2.65 4.41
CA LYS A 309 -23.00 3.87 3.71
C LYS A 309 -23.85 4.18 2.48
N HIS A 310 -24.27 3.15 1.74
CA HIS A 310 -24.90 3.30 0.43
C HIS A 310 -26.42 3.16 0.44
N THR A 311 -26.97 2.54 1.47
CA THR A 311 -28.41 2.40 1.64
C THR A 311 -28.87 3.30 2.79
N GLY A 312 -29.92 4.10 2.57
CA GLY A 312 -30.48 5.03 3.56
C GLY A 312 -31.23 4.30 4.68
N ILE A 313 -30.54 3.44 5.42
CA ILE A 313 -31.10 2.59 6.47
C ILE A 313 -31.37 3.41 7.74
N CYS A 314 -32.44 3.08 8.46
CA CYS A 314 -32.77 3.70 9.75
C CYS A 314 -31.75 3.33 10.85
N GLU A 315 -31.63 4.16 11.90
CA GLU A 315 -30.63 3.94 12.95
C GLU A 315 -30.81 2.63 13.73
N GLN A 316 -32.05 2.15 13.86
CA GLN A 316 -32.34 0.87 14.51
C GLN A 316 -31.76 -0.32 13.72
N CYS A 317 -31.97 -0.34 12.40
CA CYS A 317 -31.41 -1.37 11.54
C CYS A 317 -29.89 -1.28 11.44
N LYS A 318 -29.29 -0.08 11.43
CA LYS A 318 -27.83 0.07 11.51
C LYS A 318 -27.28 -0.55 12.78
N THR A 319 -27.90 -0.26 13.93
CA THR A 319 -27.49 -0.82 15.22
C THR A 319 -27.64 -2.34 15.25
N ALA A 320 -28.70 -2.88 14.65
CA ALA A 320 -28.93 -4.33 14.58
C ALA A 320 -27.91 -5.08 13.69
N THR A 321 -27.34 -4.41 12.69
CA THR A 321 -26.36 -5.02 11.77
C THR A 321 -24.94 -5.05 12.30
N VAL A 322 -24.65 -4.36 13.40
CA VAL A 322 -23.30 -4.16 13.94
C VAL A 322 -23.18 -4.84 15.31
N SER A 323 -22.03 -5.46 15.57
CA SER A 323 -21.65 -5.97 16.89
C SER A 323 -20.62 -5.05 17.56
N ASN A 324 -20.59 -5.05 18.89
CA ASN A 324 -19.52 -4.43 19.67
C ASN A 324 -18.31 -5.38 19.84
N GLU A 325 -18.50 -6.68 19.60
CA GLU A 325 -17.41 -7.65 19.66
C GLU A 325 -16.60 -7.60 18.37
N VAL A 326 -15.30 -7.31 18.51
CA VAL A 326 -14.36 -7.21 17.38
C VAL A 326 -13.52 -8.47 17.34
N SER A 327 -13.56 -9.16 16.20
CA SER A 327 -12.75 -10.36 15.97
C SER A 327 -11.26 -10.02 16.06
N VAL A 328 -10.43 -11.01 16.41
CA VAL A 328 -9.00 -10.79 16.65
C VAL A 328 -8.34 -10.26 15.38
N LEU A 329 -8.66 -10.86 14.23
CA LEU A 329 -8.11 -10.44 12.94
C LEU A 329 -8.56 -9.02 12.57
N THR A 330 -9.83 -8.69 12.80
CA THR A 330 -10.39 -7.37 12.50
C THR A 330 -9.73 -6.29 13.36
N LYS A 331 -9.46 -6.58 14.63
CA LYS A 331 -8.72 -5.69 15.53
C LYS A 331 -7.28 -5.50 15.07
N LEU A 332 -6.60 -6.57 14.67
CA LEU A 332 -5.21 -6.48 14.20
C LEU A 332 -5.07 -5.73 12.87
N LYS A 333 -6.07 -5.83 11.97
CA LYS A 333 -6.14 -5.07 10.71
C LYS A 333 -6.56 -3.60 10.89
N SER A 334 -6.94 -3.20 12.09
CA SER A 334 -7.32 -1.81 12.39
C SER A 334 -6.07 -0.93 12.50
N TYR A 335 -5.80 -0.13 11.46
CA TYR A 335 -4.56 0.66 11.38
C TYR A 335 -4.50 1.85 12.36
N THR A 336 -5.66 2.35 12.79
CA THR A 336 -5.77 3.40 13.80
C THR A 336 -6.94 3.08 14.73
N ASP A 337 -6.90 3.52 15.99
CA ASP A 337 -8.04 3.36 16.90
C ASP A 337 -9.32 4.04 16.37
N ASP A 338 -9.16 5.08 15.55
CA ASP A 338 -10.25 5.76 14.81
C ASP A 338 -10.73 5.00 13.55
N SER A 339 -10.10 3.87 13.20
CA SER A 339 -10.43 3.14 11.98
C SER A 339 -11.72 2.34 12.20
N LYS A 340 -12.77 2.81 11.52
CA LYS A 340 -14.12 2.24 11.51
C LYS A 340 -14.19 0.93 10.71
N LEU A 341 -13.38 -0.06 11.07
CA LEU A 341 -13.70 -1.44 10.71
C LEU A 341 -14.94 -1.82 11.51
N VAL A 342 -15.95 -2.34 10.81
CA VAL A 342 -17.26 -2.62 11.39
C VAL A 342 -17.32 -4.11 11.66
N SER A 343 -17.68 -4.50 12.88
CA SER A 343 -17.98 -5.89 13.17
C SER A 343 -19.44 -6.20 12.80
N PRO A 344 -19.71 -7.27 12.05
CA PRO A 344 -21.07 -7.68 11.75
C PRO A 344 -21.79 -8.20 13.01
N GLY A 345 -23.10 -7.94 13.09
CA GLY A 345 -23.96 -8.52 14.12
C GLY A 345 -24.19 -10.02 13.91
N PRO A 346 -24.53 -10.79 14.96
CA PRO A 346 -24.76 -12.25 14.86
C PRO A 346 -25.82 -12.63 13.82
N ALA A 347 -26.88 -11.83 13.70
CA ALA A 347 -27.94 -12.05 12.70
C ALA A 347 -27.43 -11.91 11.25
N VAL A 348 -26.46 -11.02 11.02
CA VAL A 348 -25.84 -10.85 9.70
C VAL A 348 -24.94 -12.03 9.39
N LEU A 349 -24.15 -12.50 10.36
CA LEU A 349 -23.29 -13.67 10.18
C LEU A 349 -24.13 -14.91 9.86
N HIS A 350 -25.18 -15.18 10.64
CA HIS A 350 -26.09 -16.30 10.38
C HIS A 350 -26.74 -16.20 8.99
N LEU A 351 -27.15 -14.99 8.55
CA LEU A 351 -27.71 -14.79 7.22
C LEU A 351 -26.69 -15.12 6.12
N LEU A 352 -25.45 -14.65 6.26
CA LEU A 352 -24.40 -14.88 5.28
C LEU A 352 -23.97 -16.35 5.25
N GLU A 353 -23.87 -17.01 6.41
CA GLU A 353 -23.63 -18.46 6.50
C GLU A 353 -24.77 -19.24 5.84
N THR A 354 -26.02 -18.84 6.07
CA THR A 354 -27.18 -19.48 5.41
C THR A 354 -27.16 -19.25 3.89
N ALA A 355 -26.80 -18.04 3.45
CA ALA A 355 -26.73 -17.72 2.04
C ALA A 355 -25.63 -18.54 1.34
N GLU A 356 -24.44 -18.63 1.95
CA GLU A 356 -23.35 -19.46 1.43
C GLU A 356 -23.72 -20.95 1.40
N ASN A 357 -24.55 -21.44 2.33
CA ASN A 357 -25.09 -22.81 2.27
C ASN A 357 -26.10 -23.05 1.14
N MET A 358 -26.64 -21.98 0.53
CA MET A 358 -27.62 -22.07 -0.57
C MET A 358 -26.98 -21.89 -1.95
N PHE A 359 -25.76 -21.34 -1.99
CA PHE A 359 -24.89 -21.26 -3.16
C PHE A 359 -23.75 -22.26 -2.99
#